data_AF-A0A6B2UYS6-F1
#
_entry.id   AF-A0A6B2UYS6-F1
#
_cell.length_a   1.000
_cell.length_b   1.000
_cell.length_c   1.000
_cell.angle_alpha   90.00
_cell.angle_beta   90.00
_cell.angle_gamma   90.00
#
_symmetry.space_group_name_H-M   'P 1'
#
loop_
_entity.id
_entity.type
_entity.pdbx_description
1 polymer ?
#
loop_
_entity_poly.entity_id
_entity_poly.type
_entity_poly.pdbx_seq_one_letter_code
_entity_poly.pdbx_strand_id
1 'polypeptide(L)' 'MDDTAKALLEGGPQDLPGRIVARPAPGDDAKIELRGGYEHFRPTGRETDTPEGRLPVYEWWERTEMPG' A
#
# COMPACT_ATOMS: atom_id res chain seq x y z
N MET A 1 -15.02 -10.80 -13.35
CA MET A 1 -15.09 -9.46 -12.74
C MET A 1 -14.00 -9.46 -11.70
N ASP A 2 -12.77 -9.11 -12.10
CA ASP A 2 -11.73 -8.76 -11.14
C ASP A 2 -12.03 -7.34 -10.67
N ASP A 3 -13.04 -7.22 -9.80
CA ASP A 3 -13.19 -6.03 -8.96
C ASP A 3 -11.95 -6.01 -8.08
N THR A 4 -10.87 -5.45 -8.63
CA THR A 4 -9.56 -5.44 -7.99
C THR A 4 -9.71 -4.42 -6.88
N ALA A 5 -10.07 -4.88 -5.69
CA ALA A 5 -10.20 -4.05 -4.51
C ALA A 5 -8.94 -3.19 -4.39
N LYS A 6 -9.10 -1.90 -4.05
CA LYS A 6 -7.99 -0.96 -3.97
C LYS A 6 -7.71 -0.55 -2.53
N ALA A 7 -6.53 0.00 -2.28
CA ALA A 7 -6.10 0.52 -1.00
C ALA A 7 -5.32 1.83 -1.19
N LEU A 8 -5.42 2.73 -0.22
CA LEU A 8 -4.64 3.96 -0.16
C LEU A 8 -3.42 3.77 0.75
N LEU A 9 -2.24 4.19 0.28
CA LEU A 9 -0.97 4.14 1.00
C LEU A 9 -0.65 5.51 1.64
N GLU A 10 -0.47 5.53 2.96
CA GLU A 10 -0.02 6.69 3.73
C GLU A 10 1.40 6.49 4.28
N GLY A 11 2.18 7.57 4.36
CA GLY A 11 3.58 7.52 4.82
C GLY A 11 4.57 7.01 3.76
N GLY A 12 5.72 6.53 4.20
CA GLY A 12 6.75 5.95 3.34
C GLY A 12 7.40 6.93 2.36
N PRO A 13 8.14 6.41 1.37
CA PRO A 13 8.86 7.22 0.39
C PRO A 13 7.92 8.12 -0.44
N GLN A 14 8.41 9.29 -0.85
CA GLN A 14 7.64 10.24 -1.66
C GLN A 14 7.60 9.87 -3.14
N ASP A 15 8.56 9.07 -3.59
CA ASP A 15 8.75 8.58 -4.96
C ASP A 15 8.08 7.22 -5.20
N LEU A 16 7.08 6.85 -4.39
CA LEU A 16 6.25 5.69 -4.68
C LEU A 16 5.56 5.86 -6.05
N PRO A 17 5.45 4.78 -6.85
CA PRO A 17 4.85 4.85 -8.18
C PRO A 17 3.37 5.22 -8.17
N GLY A 18 2.69 5.01 -7.04
CA GLY A 18 1.30 5.39 -6.82
C GLY A 18 0.91 5.30 -5.36
N ARG A 19 -0.08 6.10 -4.96
CA ARG A 19 -0.67 6.07 -3.60
C ARG A 19 -1.87 5.15 -3.52
N ILE A 20 -2.59 4.94 -4.62
CA ILE A 20 -3.69 3.98 -4.69
C ILE A 20 -3.17 2.75 -5.43
N VAL A 21 -3.25 1.59 -4.78
CA VAL A 21 -2.73 0.32 -5.28
C VAL A 21 -3.79 -0.77 -5.22
N ALA A 22 -3.54 -1.88 -5.90
CA ALA A 22 -4.34 -3.09 -5.70
C ALA A 22 -4.20 -3.54 -4.24
N ARG A 23 -5.34 -3.76 -3.59
CA ARG A 23 -5.44 -4.24 -2.22
C ARG A 23 -4.99 -5.71 -2.21
N PRO A 24 -4.09 -6.10 -1.28
CA PRO A 24 -3.78 -7.50 -1.05
C PRO A 24 -5.00 -8.23 -0.45
N ALA A 25 -4.86 -9.53 -0.17
CA ALA A 25 -5.93 -10.26 0.50
C ALA A 25 -6.30 -9.59 1.85
N PRO A 26 -7.57 -9.67 2.29
CA PRO A 26 -7.98 -9.05 3.54
C PRO A 26 -7.13 -9.52 4.73
N GLY A 27 -6.47 -8.58 5.41
CA GLY A 27 -5.60 -8.86 6.56
C GLY A 27 -4.11 -8.93 6.24
N ASP A 28 -3.74 -9.03 4.96
CA ASP A 28 -2.34 -9.02 4.53
C ASP A 28 -1.79 -7.59 4.40
N ASP A 29 -0.48 -7.46 4.61
CA ASP A 29 0.30 -6.25 4.36
C ASP A 29 0.48 -6.00 2.86
N ALA A 30 0.49 -4.73 2.47
CA ALA A 30 0.88 -4.33 1.13
C ALA A 30 2.40 -4.16 1.05
N LYS A 31 3.00 -4.75 0.01
CA LYS A 31 4.43 -4.65 -0.28
C LYS A 31 4.65 -3.98 -1.62
N ILE A 32 5.36 -2.87 -1.63
CA ILE A 32 5.70 -2.13 -2.85
C ILE A 32 7.19 -2.27 -3.11
N GLU A 33 7.54 -2.83 -4.27
CA GLU A 33 8.95 -2.91 -4.67
C GLU A 33 9.47 -1.51 -5.01
N LEU A 34 10.56 -1.10 -4.36
CA LEU A 34 11.18 0.20 -4.55
C LEU A 34 12.66 0.15 -4.17
N ARG A 35 13.53 0.76 -4.99
CA ARG A 35 14.97 0.95 -4.71
C ARG A 35 15.68 -0.35 -4.26
N GLY A 36 15.47 -1.45 -4.97
CA GLY A 36 16.09 -2.75 -4.66
C GLY A 36 15.64 -3.32 -3.31
N GLY A 37 14.37 -3.13 -2.95
CA GLY A 37 13.79 -3.55 -1.68
C GLY A 37 12.28 -3.50 -1.72
N TYR A 38 11.66 -3.67 -0.55
CA TYR A 38 10.23 -3.55 -0.36
C TYR A 38 9.91 -2.49 0.69
N GLU A 39 8.95 -1.62 0.37
CA GLU A 39 8.27 -0.77 1.33
C GLU A 39 7.05 -1.53 1.84
N HIS A 40 6.94 -1.68 3.16
CA HIS A 40 5.88 -2.44 3.82
C HIS A 40 4.84 -1.48 4.40
N PHE A 41 3.57 -1.79 4.11
CA PHE A 41 2.43 -1.05 4.63
C PHE A 41 1.45 -2.01 5.28
N ARG A 42 0.99 -1.66 6.48
CA ARG A 42 0.04 -2.47 7.25
C ARG A 42 -1.36 -1.86 7.20
N PRO A 43 -2.43 -2.67 7.18
CA PRO A 43 -3.78 -2.15 7.27
C PRO A 43 -4.01 -1.44 8.61
N THR A 44 -4.61 -0.26 8.58
CA THR A 44 -4.85 0.55 9.80
C THR A 44 -6.25 0.39 10.37
N GLY A 45 -7.15 -0.28 9.64
CA GLY A 45 -8.60 -0.32 9.94
C GLY A 45 -9.35 0.98 9.62
N ARG A 46 -8.63 2.06 9.26
CA ARG A 46 -9.23 3.30 8.75
C ARG A 46 -9.60 3.16 7.29
N GLU A 47 -10.58 3.95 6.88
CA GLU A 47 -10.94 4.16 5.48
C GLU A 47 -10.99 5.66 5.20
N THR A 48 -10.78 6.04 3.95
CA THR A 48 -10.81 7.44 3.53
C THR A 48 -11.49 7.58 2.19
N ASP A 49 -12.22 8.68 2.01
CA ASP A 49 -12.80 9.03 0.72
C ASP A 49 -11.70 9.50 -0.24
N THR A 50 -11.62 8.84 -1.39
CA THR A 50 -10.70 9.16 -2.48
C THR A 50 -11.48 9.43 -3.76
N PRO A 51 -10.85 9.99 -4.81
CA PRO A 51 -11.48 10.08 -6.13
C PRO A 51 -11.94 8.73 -6.72
N GLU A 52 -11.41 7.61 -6.21
CA GLU A 52 -11.77 6.25 -6.63
C GLU A 52 -12.80 5.59 -5.71
N GLY A 53 -13.36 6.35 -4.76
CA GLY A 53 -14.30 5.89 -3.75
C GLY A 53 -13.65 5.76 -2.37
N ARG A 54 -14.38 5.18 -1.43
CA ARG A 54 -13.92 4.94 -0.06
C ARG A 54 -12.97 3.75 -0.02
N LEU A 55 -11.70 3.99 0.31
CA LEU A 55 -10.65 2.98 0.30
C LEU A 55 -10.07 2.74 1.70
N PRO A 56 -9.70 1.48 2.03
CA PRO A 56 -8.95 1.18 3.24
C PRO A 56 -7.56 1.82 3.19
N VAL A 57 -7.12 2.32 4.34
CA VAL A 57 -5.83 3.00 4.49
C VAL A 57 -4.79 2.03 5.05
N TYR A 58 -3.67 1.98 4.35
CA TYR A 58 -2.48 1.22 4.71
C TYR A 58 -1.36 2.19 5.05
N GLU A 59 -0.75 2.03 6.22
CA GLU A 59 0.29 2.91 6.72
C GLU A 59 1.66 2.24 6.59
N TRP A 60 2.63 2.99 6.07
CA TRP A 60 4.01 2.56 5.97
C TRP A 60 4.60 2.30 7.36
N TRP A 61 5.32 1.19 7.52
CA TRP A 61 5.89 0.84 8.82
C TRP A 61 7.34 0.34 8.77
N GLU A 62 7.81 -0.22 7.65
CA GLU A 62 9.21 -0.57 7.49
C GLU A 62 9.64 -0.67 6.02
N ARG A 63 10.95 -0.73 5.79
CA ARG A 63 11.57 -1.09 4.52
C ARG A 63 12.47 -2.31 4.70
N THR A 64 12.34 -3.29 3.82
CA THR A 64 13.29 -4.39 3.69
C THR A 64 14.19 -4.17 2.48
N GLU A 65 15.51 -4.19 2.65
CA GLU A 65 16.48 -4.14 1.54
C GLU A 65 16.70 -5.53 0.97
N MET A 66 16.84 -5.66 -0.35
CA MET A 66 17.36 -6.88 -0.96
C MET A 66 18.90 -6.83 -0.93
N PRO A 67 19.58 -7.97 -0.68
CA PRO A 67 21.02 -8.04 -0.86
C PRO A 67 21.35 -7.82 -2.35
N GLY A 68 22.33 -6.95 -2.60
CA GLY A 68 22.84 -6.64 -3.93
C GLY A 68 23.82 -7.67 -4.47
#